data_AF-A0A7V8XLR1-F1
#
_entry.id   AF-A0A7V8XLR1-F1
#
_cell.length_a   1.000
_cell.length_b   1.000
_cell.length_c   1.000
_cell.angle_alpha   90.00
_cell.angle_beta   90.00
_cell.angle_gamma   90.00
#
_symmetry.space_group_name_H-M   'P 1'
#
loop_
_entity.id
_entity.type
_entity.pdbx_description
1 polymer ?
#
loop_
_entity_poly.entity_id
_entity_poly.type
_entity_poly.pdbx_seq_one_letter_code
_entity_poly.pdbx_strand_id
1 'polypeptide(L)'
;EHENVVVWPSAGAQPDSGEARADFFDSLAHAAAVVGMNTSVLIEAAIVGRRVLTLLDPAFAETQEGTLHFHYLLRENGGFLEIARSLDEHRAQLATVLEGGERDHERIRGFIGSFVRPHGIDVPAAPLVATAIAQLARDTSEPLPSPFPAARLLRLALLVPTVAATASTVVGLLIHRLAGRTAGASARLGAEPPPPAGA
;
A
#
# COMPACT_ATOMS: atom_id res chain seq x y z
N GLU A 1 -26.78 -3.02 -28.42
CA GLU A 1 -25.34 -3.31 -28.48
C GLU A 1 -24.78 -2.73 -29.76
N HIS A 2 -23.64 -2.06 -29.71
CA HIS A 2 -22.99 -1.53 -30.90
C HIS A 2 -21.99 -2.58 -31.41
N GLU A 3 -22.02 -2.90 -32.71
CA GLU A 3 -21.26 -4.01 -33.31
C GLU A 3 -19.74 -3.91 -33.10
N ASN A 4 -19.22 -2.70 -32.87
CA ASN A 4 -17.78 -2.42 -32.71
C ASN A 4 -17.42 -1.86 -31.32
N VAL A 5 -18.23 -2.12 -30.29
CA VAL A 5 -17.94 -1.66 -28.92
C VAL A 5 -17.93 -2.83 -27.98
N VAL A 6 -16.80 -3.03 -27.30
CA VAL A 6 -16.66 -3.99 -26.21
C VAL A 6 -16.54 -3.20 -24.91
N VAL A 7 -17.36 -3.57 -23.92
CA VAL A 7 -17.26 -3.04 -22.56
C VAL A 7 -16.53 -4.07 -21.71
N TRP A 8 -15.36 -3.67 -21.20
CA TRP A 8 -14.55 -4.51 -20.33
C TRP A 8 -14.02 -3.72 -19.13
N PRO A 9 -14.10 -4.27 -17.92
CA PRO A 9 -14.96 -5.39 -17.53
C PRO A 9 -16.45 -5.00 -17.66
N SER A 10 -17.31 -5.96 -17.98
CA SER A 10 -18.72 -5.69 -18.34
C SER A 10 -19.55 -5.01 -17.25
N ALA A 11 -19.20 -5.21 -15.97
CA ALA A 11 -19.86 -4.59 -14.82
C ALA A 11 -19.02 -3.47 -14.17
N GLY A 12 -17.84 -3.14 -14.72
CA GLY A 12 -16.82 -2.37 -14.01
C GLY A 12 -16.16 -3.20 -12.89
N ALA A 13 -14.93 -2.83 -12.53
CA ALA A 13 -14.21 -3.44 -11.42
C ALA A 13 -13.31 -2.42 -10.74
N GLN A 14 -13.13 -2.56 -9.43
CA GLN A 14 -12.10 -1.84 -8.69
C GLN A 14 -10.78 -2.65 -8.76
N PRO A 15 -9.61 -2.01 -8.89
CA PRO A 15 -8.31 -2.69 -8.93
C PRO A 15 -7.84 -3.09 -7.52
N ASP A 16 -8.65 -3.85 -6.79
CA ASP A 16 -8.43 -4.26 -5.40
C ASP A 16 -7.81 -5.67 -5.27
N SER A 17 -8.00 -6.53 -6.26
CA SER A 17 -7.37 -7.85 -6.40
C SER A 17 -6.15 -7.80 -7.31
N GLY A 18 -5.32 -8.86 -7.27
CA GLY A 18 -4.17 -8.98 -8.17
C GLY A 18 -4.57 -9.05 -9.65
N GLU A 19 -5.63 -9.80 -9.95
CA GLU A 19 -6.19 -9.95 -11.29
C GLU A 19 -6.80 -8.64 -11.80
N ALA A 20 -7.64 -7.99 -10.99
CA ALA A 20 -8.26 -6.72 -11.37
C ALA A 20 -7.23 -5.59 -11.60
N ARG A 21 -6.10 -5.62 -10.88
CA ARG A 21 -4.98 -4.69 -11.12
C ARG A 21 -4.27 -4.98 -12.44
N ALA A 22 -4.09 -6.25 -12.79
CA ALA A 22 -3.49 -6.63 -14.06
C ALA A 22 -4.39 -6.19 -15.22
N ASP A 23 -5.70 -6.48 -15.15
CA ASP A 23 -6.68 -6.05 -16.16
C ASP A 23 -6.75 -4.53 -16.30
N PHE A 24 -6.72 -3.81 -15.18
CA PHE A 24 -6.68 -2.35 -15.17
C PHE A 24 -5.41 -1.83 -15.86
N PHE A 25 -4.24 -2.39 -15.51
CA PHE A 25 -2.98 -2.02 -16.14
C PHE A 25 -3.00 -2.30 -17.64
N ASP A 26 -3.43 -3.48 -18.07
CA ASP A 26 -3.45 -3.87 -19.48
C ASP A 26 -4.41 -2.98 -20.29
N SER A 27 -5.55 -2.62 -19.70
CA SER A 27 -6.50 -1.68 -20.31
C SER A 27 -5.85 -0.32 -20.58
N LEU A 28 -5.04 0.20 -19.66
CA LEU A 28 -4.31 1.46 -19.86
C LEU A 28 -3.12 1.29 -20.80
N ALA A 29 -2.30 0.26 -20.58
CA ALA A 29 -1.06 0.03 -21.31
C ALA A 29 -1.29 -0.21 -22.80
N HIS A 30 -2.44 -0.74 -23.19
CA HIS A 30 -2.80 -1.00 -24.59
C HIS A 30 -3.75 0.05 -25.20
N ALA A 31 -4.19 1.04 -24.45
CA ALA A 31 -5.04 2.10 -24.97
C ALA A 31 -4.30 3.01 -25.97
N ALA A 32 -5.01 3.50 -26.99
CA ALA A 32 -4.53 4.61 -27.81
C ALA A 32 -4.65 5.96 -27.08
N ALA A 33 -5.75 6.12 -26.33
CA ALA A 33 -6.03 7.28 -25.49
C ALA A 33 -6.91 6.84 -24.31
N VAL A 34 -6.85 7.61 -23.22
CA VAL A 34 -7.71 7.42 -22.04
C VAL A 34 -8.62 8.62 -21.91
N VAL A 35 -9.92 8.37 -21.79
CA VAL A 35 -10.93 9.41 -21.54
C VAL A 35 -11.47 9.21 -20.13
N GLY A 36 -11.46 10.28 -19.33
CA GLY A 36 -12.04 10.26 -17.98
C GLY A 36 -12.53 11.64 -17.57
N MET A 37 -13.25 11.74 -16.45
CA MET A 37 -13.86 12.99 -16.00
C MET A 37 -12.97 13.78 -15.03
N ASN A 38 -12.65 13.17 -13.89
CA ASN A 38 -11.68 13.68 -12.92
C ASN A 38 -11.40 12.61 -11.84
N THR A 39 -10.66 11.57 -12.19
CA THR A 39 -10.32 10.50 -11.24
C THR A 39 -8.81 10.23 -11.26
N SER A 40 -8.33 9.52 -10.25
CA SER A 40 -6.91 9.12 -10.14
C SER A 40 -6.40 8.38 -11.38
N VAL A 41 -7.29 7.72 -12.14
CA VAL A 41 -6.97 7.04 -13.40
C VAL A 41 -6.31 7.97 -14.42
N LEU A 42 -6.62 9.27 -14.40
CA LEU A 42 -5.96 10.24 -15.29
C LEU A 42 -4.43 10.26 -15.05
N ILE A 43 -4.00 10.17 -13.79
CA ILE A 43 -2.58 10.11 -13.44
C ILE A 43 -1.99 8.74 -13.76
N GLU A 44 -2.69 7.64 -13.46
CA GLU A 44 -2.24 6.28 -13.78
C GLU A 44 -2.00 6.12 -15.30
N ALA A 45 -2.90 6.65 -16.12
CA ALA A 45 -2.75 6.69 -17.57
C ALA A 45 -1.51 7.50 -18.01
N ALA A 46 -1.26 8.63 -17.37
CA ALA A 46 -0.05 9.43 -17.63
C ALA A 46 1.23 8.70 -17.19
N ILE A 47 1.21 7.93 -16.08
CA ILE A 47 2.34 7.12 -15.64
C ILE A 47 2.73 6.09 -16.71
N VAL A 48 1.75 5.46 -17.37
CA VAL A 48 2.01 4.52 -18.49
C VAL A 48 2.20 5.21 -19.85
N GLY A 49 2.31 6.55 -19.87
CA GLY A 49 2.65 7.33 -21.06
C GLY A 49 1.50 7.55 -22.04
N ARG A 50 0.25 7.39 -21.61
CA ARG A 50 -0.94 7.48 -22.47
C ARG A 50 -1.47 8.90 -22.52
N ARG A 51 -1.99 9.30 -23.69
CA ARG A 51 -2.70 10.58 -23.85
C ARG A 51 -4.00 10.51 -23.05
N VAL A 52 -4.27 11.57 -22.29
CA VAL A 52 -5.42 11.64 -21.41
C VAL A 52 -6.28 12.84 -21.79
N LEU A 53 -7.55 12.56 -22.03
CA LEU A 53 -8.54 13.55 -22.46
C LEU A 53 -9.70 13.59 -21.48
N THR A 54 -10.34 14.74 -21.35
CA THR A 54 -11.58 14.91 -20.58
C THR A 54 -12.55 15.80 -21.34
N LEU A 55 -13.84 15.52 -21.18
CA LEU A 55 -14.90 16.45 -21.55
C LEU A 55 -15.32 17.21 -20.29
N LEU A 56 -15.36 18.53 -20.36
CA LEU A 56 -15.93 19.34 -19.30
C LEU A 56 -17.45 19.19 -19.33
N ASP A 57 -18.01 18.86 -18.18
CA ASP A 57 -19.44 18.67 -18.02
C ASP A 57 -19.91 19.49 -16.80
N PRO A 58 -20.92 20.36 -16.96
CA PRO A 58 -21.47 21.15 -15.86
C PRO A 58 -21.83 20.34 -14.61
N ALA A 59 -22.27 19.09 -14.77
CA ALA A 59 -22.60 18.19 -13.66
C ALA A 59 -21.37 17.84 -12.79
N PHE A 60 -20.16 18.00 -13.33
CA PHE A 60 -18.90 17.69 -12.66
C PHE A 60 -18.05 18.93 -12.39
N ALA A 61 -18.56 20.14 -12.65
CA ALA A 61 -17.81 21.39 -12.52
C ALA A 61 -17.15 21.56 -11.15
N GLU A 62 -17.83 21.20 -10.06
CA GLU A 62 -17.27 21.26 -8.70
C GLU A 62 -16.06 20.34 -8.51
N THR A 63 -16.06 19.18 -9.19
CA THR A 63 -14.97 18.21 -9.10
C THR A 63 -13.89 18.49 -10.15
N GLN A 64 -14.22 19.01 -11.33
CA GLN A 64 -13.29 19.40 -12.37
C GLN A 64 -12.71 20.78 -12.06
N GLU A 65 -13.18 21.83 -12.74
CA GLU A 65 -12.66 23.20 -12.65
C GLU A 65 -12.72 23.78 -11.22
N GLY A 66 -13.56 23.22 -10.34
CA GLY A 66 -13.68 23.59 -8.93
C GLY A 66 -12.54 23.10 -8.02
N THR A 67 -11.65 22.21 -8.47
CA THR A 67 -10.58 21.66 -7.62
C THR A 67 -9.19 22.08 -8.08
N LEU A 68 -8.33 22.52 -7.15
CA LEU A 68 -6.93 22.85 -7.44
C LEU A 68 -6.17 21.68 -8.09
N HIS A 69 -6.51 20.44 -7.71
CA HIS A 69 -5.97 19.23 -8.32
C HIS A 69 -6.14 19.23 -9.84
N PHE A 70 -7.35 19.50 -10.34
CA PHE A 70 -7.65 19.51 -11.77
C PHE A 70 -6.83 20.55 -12.52
N HIS A 71 -6.63 21.74 -11.93
CA HIS A 71 -5.81 22.80 -12.50
C HIS A 71 -4.35 22.37 -12.72
N TYR A 72 -3.75 21.56 -11.84
CA TYR A 72 -2.40 21.03 -12.05
C TYR A 72 -2.31 20.09 -13.27
N LEU A 73 -3.41 19.41 -13.61
CA LEU A 73 -3.42 18.46 -14.72
C LEU A 73 -3.50 19.14 -16.08
N LEU A 74 -4.03 20.37 -16.16
CA LEU A 74 -4.28 21.08 -17.43
C LEU A 74 -2.99 21.35 -18.22
N ARG A 75 -3.03 21.17 -19.54
CA ARG A 75 -1.86 21.40 -20.42
C ARG A 75 -1.30 22.82 -20.32
N GLU A 76 -2.18 23.82 -20.20
CA GLU A 76 -1.82 25.24 -20.04
C GLU A 76 -1.03 25.52 -18.75
N ASN A 77 -1.19 24.69 -17.72
CA ASN A 77 -0.48 24.78 -16.45
C ASN A 77 0.74 23.86 -16.38
N GLY A 78 1.19 23.31 -17.52
CA GLY A 78 2.31 22.36 -17.59
C GLY A 78 1.93 20.91 -17.30
N GLY A 79 0.64 20.61 -17.16
CA GLY A 79 0.12 19.26 -17.04
C GLY A 79 -0.01 18.52 -18.38
N PHE A 80 -0.69 17.37 -18.36
CA PHE A 80 -0.85 16.48 -19.51
C PHE A 80 -2.29 16.37 -20.02
N LEU A 81 -3.28 16.81 -19.23
CA LEU A 81 -4.70 16.59 -19.48
C LEU A 81 -5.22 17.56 -20.54
N GLU A 82 -5.74 16.98 -21.63
CA GLU A 82 -6.41 17.73 -22.69
C GLU A 82 -7.90 17.86 -22.42
N ILE A 83 -8.40 19.09 -22.37
CA ILE A 83 -9.81 19.37 -22.10
C ILE A 83 -10.57 19.60 -23.40
N ALA A 84 -11.83 19.18 -23.42
CA ALA A 84 -12.80 19.58 -24.42
C ALA A 84 -14.00 20.24 -23.74
N ARG A 85 -14.58 21.27 -24.36
CA ARG A 85 -15.81 21.94 -23.93
C ARG A 85 -17.04 21.48 -24.70
N SER A 86 -16.85 20.60 -25.68
CA SER A 86 -17.91 20.03 -26.51
C SER A 86 -17.54 18.63 -27.01
N LEU A 87 -18.56 17.84 -27.38
CA LEU A 87 -18.35 16.53 -28.00
C LEU A 87 -17.66 16.63 -29.37
N ASP A 88 -17.91 17.69 -30.14
CA ASP A 88 -17.26 17.90 -31.43
C ASP A 88 -15.76 18.15 -31.27
N GLU A 89 -15.39 18.99 -30.30
CA GLU A 89 -14.00 19.21 -29.94
C GLU A 89 -13.35 17.91 -29.45
N HIS A 90 -14.01 17.18 -28.55
CA HIS A 90 -13.49 15.91 -28.03
C HIS A 90 -13.30 14.86 -29.14
N ARG A 91 -14.23 14.79 -30.10
CA ARG A 91 -14.12 13.92 -31.27
C ARG A 91 -12.92 14.28 -32.15
N ALA A 92 -12.68 15.58 -32.38
CA ALA A 92 -11.53 16.04 -33.15
C ALA A 92 -10.19 15.70 -32.46
N GLN A 93 -10.13 15.84 -31.13
CA GLN A 93 -8.97 15.45 -30.33
C GLN A 93 -8.71 13.94 -30.45
N LEU A 94 -9.75 13.11 -30.30
CA LEU A 94 -9.62 11.67 -30.42
C LEU A 94 -9.15 11.24 -31.83
N ALA A 95 -9.70 11.84 -32.89
CA ALA A 95 -9.22 11.60 -34.26
C ALA A 95 -7.72 11.91 -34.39
N THR A 96 -7.29 13.06 -33.85
CA THR A 96 -5.86 13.45 -33.84
C THR A 96 -4.98 12.45 -33.11
N VAL A 97 -5.45 11.85 -32.00
CA VAL A 97 -4.72 10.78 -31.29
C VAL A 97 -4.58 9.55 -32.18
N LEU A 98 -5.68 9.10 -32.79
CA LEU A 98 -5.74 7.86 -33.57
C LEU A 98 -4.97 7.94 -34.89
N GLU A 99 -4.90 9.12 -35.51
CA GLU A 99 -4.12 9.37 -36.72
C GLU A 99 -2.60 9.44 -36.47
N GLY A 100 -2.17 9.35 -35.20
CA GLY A 100 -0.75 9.38 -34.84
C GLY A 100 -0.16 10.79 -34.77
N GLY A 101 -0.96 11.78 -34.37
CA GLY A 101 -0.52 13.16 -34.10
C GLY A 101 0.63 13.26 -33.07
N GLU A 102 1.08 14.48 -32.78
CA GLU A 102 2.26 14.75 -31.95
C GLU A 102 2.39 13.84 -30.71
N ARG A 103 3.60 13.29 -30.52
CA ARG A 103 3.88 12.40 -29.39
C ARG A 103 4.02 13.23 -28.12
N ASP A 104 2.97 13.27 -27.31
CA ASP A 104 2.93 13.94 -26.00
C ASP A 104 3.84 13.35 -24.91
N HIS A 105 4.70 12.40 -25.27
CA HIS A 105 5.52 11.63 -24.34
C HIS A 105 6.42 12.52 -23.49
N GLU A 106 7.02 13.56 -24.07
CA GLU A 106 7.92 14.46 -23.32
C GLU A 106 7.16 15.29 -22.30
N ARG A 107 5.97 15.80 -22.65
CA ARG A 107 5.12 16.56 -21.73
C ARG A 107 4.63 15.67 -20.59
N ILE A 108 4.11 14.50 -20.92
CA ILE A 108 3.64 13.52 -19.93
C ILE A 108 4.79 13.16 -19.00
N ARG A 109 5.96 12.80 -19.56
CA ARG A 109 7.15 12.45 -18.77
C ARG A 109 7.64 13.62 -17.92
N GLY A 110 7.56 14.85 -18.42
CA GLY A 110 7.89 16.07 -17.68
C GLY A 110 6.99 16.27 -16.47
N PHE A 111 5.67 16.17 -16.65
CA PHE A 111 4.70 16.25 -15.54
C PHE A 111 4.91 15.12 -14.53
N ILE A 112 5.06 13.87 -14.99
CA ILE A 112 5.31 12.74 -14.09
C ILE A 112 6.62 12.95 -13.31
N GLY A 113 7.67 13.43 -13.96
CA GLY A 113 8.96 13.71 -13.33
C GLY A 113 8.90 14.83 -12.29
N SER A 114 8.08 15.86 -12.50
CA SER A 114 7.99 16.99 -11.56
C SER A 114 6.96 16.77 -10.45
N PHE A 115 5.81 16.19 -10.76
CA PHE A 115 4.67 16.08 -9.86
C PHE A 115 4.61 14.73 -9.13
N VAL A 116 4.78 13.62 -9.85
CA VAL A 116 4.58 12.26 -9.30
C VAL A 116 5.88 11.64 -8.78
N ARG A 117 6.99 11.87 -9.49
CA ARG A 117 8.31 11.27 -9.25
C ARG A 117 9.42 12.33 -9.16
N PRO A 118 9.31 13.33 -8.24
CA PRO A 118 10.29 14.42 -8.12
C PRO A 118 11.71 13.95 -7.77
N HIS A 119 11.88 12.76 -7.20
CA HIS A 119 13.18 12.17 -6.89
C HIS A 119 13.76 11.29 -8.02
N GLY A 120 13.11 11.26 -9.18
CA GLY A 120 13.50 10.45 -10.35
C GLY A 120 12.40 9.45 -10.73
N ILE A 121 12.10 9.36 -12.02
CA ILE A 121 10.99 8.54 -12.54
C ILE A 121 11.16 7.04 -12.27
N ASP A 122 12.41 6.57 -12.23
CA ASP A 122 12.77 5.18 -11.98
C ASP A 122 13.06 4.89 -10.49
N VAL A 123 12.88 5.88 -9.61
CA VAL A 123 13.14 5.73 -8.17
C VAL A 123 11.86 5.31 -7.45
N PRO A 124 11.83 4.14 -6.80
CA PRO A 124 10.65 3.70 -6.07
C PRO A 124 10.41 4.60 -4.85
N ALA A 125 9.16 5.01 -4.63
CA ALA A 125 8.80 5.88 -3.50
C ALA A 125 8.86 5.16 -2.13
N ALA A 126 8.55 3.86 -2.09
CA ALA A 126 8.41 3.15 -0.81
C ALA A 126 9.71 3.16 0.03
N PRO A 127 10.91 2.90 -0.53
CA PRO A 127 12.16 3.04 0.22
C PRO A 127 12.47 4.46 0.67
N LEU A 128 12.10 5.49 -0.11
CA LEU A 128 12.29 6.89 0.27
C LEU A 128 11.45 7.24 1.50
N VAL A 129 10.16 6.86 1.49
CA VAL A 129 9.24 7.07 2.61
C VAL A 129 9.71 6.31 3.85
N ALA A 130 10.10 5.03 3.70
CA ALA A 130 10.62 4.23 4.81
C ALA A 130 11.89 4.85 5.42
N THR A 131 12.79 5.37 4.59
CA THR A 131 14.01 6.05 5.04
C THR A 131 13.69 7.33 5.80
N ALA A 132 12.77 8.14 5.29
CA ALA A 132 12.34 9.39 5.93
C ALA A 132 11.70 9.13 7.30
N ILE A 133 10.84 8.10 7.41
CA ILE A 133 10.25 7.69 8.69
C ILE A 133 11.34 7.25 9.68
N ALA A 134 12.29 6.43 9.23
CA ALA A 134 13.37 5.95 10.08
C ALA A 134 14.32 7.08 10.53
N GLN A 135 14.54 8.09 9.69
CA GLN A 135 15.29 9.31 10.04
C GLN A 135 14.54 10.12 11.10
N LEU A 136 13.26 10.41 10.86
CA LEU A 136 12.43 11.16 11.80
C LEU A 136 12.38 10.50 13.19
N ALA A 137 12.30 9.17 13.26
CA ALA A 137 12.31 8.43 14.52
C ALA A 137 13.63 8.55 15.30
N ARG A 138 14.76 8.72 14.60
CA ARG A 138 16.06 8.97 15.24
C ARG A 138 16.14 10.40 15.77
N ASP A 139 15.65 11.37 15.00
CA ASP A 139 15.72 12.79 15.36
C ASP A 139 14.74 13.16 16.49
N THR A 140 13.63 12.43 16.62
CA THR A 140 12.64 12.60 17.71
C THR A 140 13.00 11.83 18.98
N SER A 141 14.17 11.20 19.05
CA SER A 141 14.61 10.40 20.22
C SER A 141 15.27 11.22 21.34
N GLU A 142 15.07 12.53 21.43
CA GLU A 142 15.34 13.26 22.68
C GLU A 142 14.16 12.99 23.64
N PRO A 143 14.32 12.15 24.69
CA PRO A 143 13.26 11.96 25.65
C PRO A 143 12.94 13.31 26.28
N LEU A 144 11.66 13.71 26.23
CA LEU A 144 11.18 14.88 26.96
C LEU A 144 11.75 14.82 28.39
N PRO A 145 12.42 15.88 28.87
CA PRO A 145 12.95 15.89 30.23
C PRO A 145 11.81 15.54 31.17
N SER A 146 11.95 14.44 31.91
CA SER A 146 10.89 14.03 32.83
C SER A 146 10.73 15.13 33.87
N PRO A 147 9.54 15.73 34.02
CA PRO A 147 9.34 16.80 35.00
C PRO A 147 9.47 16.31 36.45
N PHE A 148 9.60 14.99 36.68
CA PHE A 148 9.61 14.40 38.02
C PHE A 148 10.66 13.30 38.16
N PRO A 149 11.69 13.45 39.04
CA PRO A 149 12.66 12.39 39.32
C PRO A 149 12.00 11.11 39.88
N ALA A 150 10.81 11.23 40.47
CA ALA A 150 9.99 10.10 40.93
C ALA A 150 9.51 9.15 39.81
N ALA A 151 9.45 9.62 38.55
CA ALA A 151 9.04 8.78 37.41
C ALA A 151 10.06 7.68 37.08
N ARG A 152 11.35 7.90 37.37
CA ARG A 152 12.39 6.86 37.26
C ARG A 152 12.22 5.77 38.32
N LEU A 153 11.88 6.14 39.56
CA LEU A 153 11.61 5.19 40.65
C LEU A 153 10.33 4.40 40.38
N LEU A 154 9.29 5.04 39.85
CA LEU A 154 8.04 4.37 39.45
C LEU A 154 8.25 3.39 38.28
N ARG A 155 9.07 3.74 37.28
CA ARG A 155 9.45 2.82 36.19
C ARG A 155 10.26 1.62 36.68
N LEU A 156 11.19 1.81 37.63
CA LEU A 156 11.89 0.71 38.28
C LEU A 156 10.92 -0.16 39.10
N ALA A 157 10.03 0.44 39.88
CA ALA A 157 9.03 -0.27 40.68
C ALA A 157 8.01 -1.05 39.82
N LEU A 158 7.73 -0.61 38.58
CA LEU A 158 6.87 -1.30 37.61
C LEU A 158 7.61 -2.37 36.77
N LEU A 159 8.95 -2.35 36.71
CA LEU A 159 9.74 -3.40 36.06
C LEU A 159 10.13 -4.54 37.01
N VAL A 160 10.12 -4.31 38.33
CA VAL A 160 10.37 -5.34 39.35
C VAL A 160 9.31 -6.47 39.40
N PRO A 161 7.99 -6.27 39.14
CA PRO A 161 7.01 -7.35 39.23
C PRO A 161 7.10 -8.35 38.06
N THR A 162 7.64 -7.96 36.90
CA THR A 162 7.69 -8.83 35.71
C THR A 162 8.87 -9.82 35.74
N VAL A 163 9.98 -9.45 36.39
CA VAL A 163 11.12 -10.37 36.61
C VAL A 163 10.84 -11.35 37.76
N ALA A 164 10.12 -10.92 38.81
CA ALA A 164 9.75 -11.81 39.91
C ALA A 164 8.69 -12.87 39.51
N ALA A 165 7.75 -12.53 38.62
CA ALA A 165 6.72 -13.46 38.15
C ALA A 165 7.27 -14.56 37.23
N THR A 166 8.33 -14.28 36.46
CA THR A 166 8.99 -15.30 35.60
C THR A 166 9.88 -16.24 36.42
N ALA A 167 10.54 -15.76 37.48
CA ALA A 167 11.34 -16.59 38.38
C ALA A 167 10.50 -17.61 39.18
N SER A 168 9.34 -17.20 39.73
CA SER A 168 8.46 -18.12 40.48
C SER A 168 7.84 -19.21 39.60
N THR A 169 7.58 -18.92 38.33
CA THR A 169 7.00 -19.90 37.39
C THR A 169 8.02 -20.97 37.00
N VAL A 170 9.30 -20.60 36.82
CA VAL A 170 10.39 -21.54 36.50
C VAL A 170 10.72 -22.44 37.69
N VAL A 171 10.74 -21.90 38.92
CA VAL A 171 10.97 -22.68 40.15
C VAL A 171 9.81 -23.65 40.42
N GLY A 172 8.55 -23.23 40.22
CA GLY A 172 7.38 -24.10 40.36
C GLY A 172 7.37 -25.28 39.38
N LEU A 173 7.76 -25.04 38.12
CA LEU A 173 7.86 -26.08 37.08
C LEU A 173 8.98 -27.10 37.36
N LEU A 174 10.09 -26.66 37.95
CA LEU A 174 11.20 -27.53 38.35
C LEU A 174 10.83 -28.45 39.53
N ILE A 175 10.14 -27.90 40.54
CA ILE A 175 9.66 -28.67 41.70
C ILE A 175 8.62 -29.71 41.27
N HIS A 176 7.68 -29.35 40.38
CA HIS A 176 6.66 -30.29 39.90
C HIS A 176 7.26 -31.43 39.04
N ARG A 177 8.29 -31.16 38.23
CA ARG A 177 9.01 -32.21 37.47
C ARG A 177 9.84 -33.14 38.36
N LEU A 178 10.41 -32.62 39.44
CA LEU A 178 11.13 -33.43 40.43
C LEU A 178 10.17 -34.31 41.25
N ALA A 179 9.02 -33.78 41.66
CA ALA A 179 7.98 -34.54 42.36
C ALA A 179 7.28 -35.59 41.48
N GLY A 180 7.13 -35.33 40.17
CA GLY A 180 6.57 -36.30 39.23
C GLY A 180 7.49 -37.50 38.95
N ARG A 181 8.82 -37.33 39.08
CA ARG A 181 9.80 -38.41 38.89
C ARG A 181 9.88 -39.36 40.10
N THR A 182 9.57 -38.91 41.31
CA THR A 182 9.56 -39.78 42.50
C THR A 182 8.30 -40.63 42.59
N ALA A 183 7.15 -40.11 42.15
CA ALA A 183 5.90 -40.87 42.08
C ALA A 183 5.93 -42.00 41.03
N GLY A 184 6.58 -41.78 39.88
CA GLY A 184 6.74 -42.81 38.84
C GLY A 184 7.72 -43.94 39.18
N ALA A 185 8.61 -43.73 40.16
CA ALA A 185 9.58 -44.74 40.61
C ALA A 185 8.99 -45.75 41.61
N SER A 186 7.96 -45.37 42.38
CA SER A 186 7.32 -46.27 43.35
C SER A 186 6.33 -47.26 42.72
N ALA A 187 5.80 -46.97 41.53
CA ALA A 187 4.84 -47.83 40.85
C ALA A 187 5.47 -49.02 40.08
N ARG A 188 6.81 -49.11 39.99
CA ARG A 188 7.52 -50.20 39.28
C ARG A 188 8.26 -51.20 40.18
N LEU A 189 8.02 -51.19 41.49
CA LEU A 189 8.70 -52.08 42.45
C LEU A 189 7.79 -53.14 43.09
N GLY A 190 6.57 -53.34 42.58
CA GLY A 190 5.58 -54.26 43.17
C GLY A 190 5.21 -55.50 42.35
N ALA A 191 5.87 -55.79 41.22
CA ALA A 191 5.55 -56.96 40.40
C ALA A 191 6.77 -57.90 40.33
N GLU A 192 6.83 -58.85 41.26
CA GLU A 192 7.78 -59.95 41.26
C GLU A 192 7.32 -61.04 40.25
N PRO A 193 8.17 -61.50 39.32
CA PRO A 193 7.81 -62.55 38.37
C PRO A 193 7.90 -63.95 39.01
N PRO A 194 7.05 -64.92 38.60
CA PRO A 194 7.14 -66.29 39.12
C PRO A 194 8.41 -67.01 38.60
N PRO A 195 8.94 -67.99 39.36
CA PRO A 195 10.21 -68.63 39.04
C PRO A 195 10.09 -69.59 37.84
N PRO A 196 11.21 -69.88 37.16
CA PRO A 196 11.22 -70.75 35.98
C PRO A 196 11.12 -72.23 36.38
N ALA A 197 10.27 -72.98 35.68
CA ALA A 197 10.36 -74.45 35.63
C ALA A 197 10.77 -74.83 34.20
N GLY A 198 11.92 -75.51 34.09
CA GLY A 198 12.35 -76.18 32.87
C GLY A 198 12.07 -77.69 32.95
N ALA A 199 12.01 -78.29 31.76
CA ALA A 199 11.74 -79.69 31.37
C ALA A 199 10.25 -80.07 31.27
#